data_AF-A0A4R8X8Z8-F1
#
_entry.id   AF-A0A4R8X8Z8-F1
#
_cell.length_a   1.000
_cell.length_b   1.000
_cell.length_c   1.000
_cell.angle_alpha   90.00
_cell.angle_beta   90.00
_cell.angle_gamma   90.00
#
_symmetry.space_group_name_H-M   'P 1'
#
loop_
_entity.id
_entity.type
_entity.pdbx_description
1 polymer ?
#
loop_
_entity_poly.entity_id
_entity_poly.type
_entity_poly.pdbx_seq_one_letter_code
_entity_poly.pdbx_strand_id
1 'polypeptide(L)'
;MTHYALEARLDELRQRRMLVRLLRDDVDMAAGRLTAGDLTGSWRSEAQRNYDRQRSDLAGELRRAAGLLDAALTEVVAAIDQGGAALAEARAPVPTLAPGPAPARAVR
;
A
#
# COMPACT_ATOMS: atom_id res chain seq x y z
N MET A 1 -11.44 10.54 18.60
CA MET A 1 -10.16 10.72 17.88
C MET A 1 -10.12 12.17 17.40
N THR A 2 -9.05 12.92 17.65
CA THR A 2 -8.95 14.33 17.21
C THR A 2 -8.48 14.40 15.75
N HIS A 3 -8.76 15.49 15.03
CA HIS A 3 -8.24 15.72 13.67
C HIS A 3 -6.73 15.54 13.58
N TYR A 4 -6.00 16.05 14.57
CA TYR A 4 -4.55 15.90 14.68
C TYR A 4 -4.09 14.44 14.77
N ALA A 5 -4.79 13.60 15.55
CA ALA A 5 -4.46 12.19 15.66
C ALA A 5 -4.71 11.43 14.34
N LEU A 6 -5.73 11.83 13.58
CA LEU A 6 -6.05 11.26 12.28
C LEU A 6 -5.01 11.67 11.21
N GLU A 7 -4.55 12.91 11.23
CA GLU A 7 -3.46 13.40 10.37
C GLU A 7 -2.15 12.66 10.63
N ALA A 8 -1.74 12.54 11.90
CA ALA A 8 -0.54 11.79 12.28
C ALA A 8 -0.61 10.32 11.83
N ARG A 9 -1.79 9.70 11.94
CA ARG A 9 -2.01 8.33 11.47
C ARG A 9 -1.90 8.20 9.95
N LEU A 10 -2.40 9.18 9.19
CA LEU A 10 -2.28 9.20 7.73
C LEU A 10 -0.82 9.35 7.28
N ASP A 11 -0.04 10.19 7.97
CA ASP A 11 1.38 10.37 7.66
C ASP A 11 2.18 9.10 7.93
N GLU A 12 1.90 8.42 9.03
CA GLU A 12 2.48 7.11 9.32
C GLU A 12 2.14 6.08 8.24
N LEU A 13 0.88 6.01 7.79
CA LEU A 13 0.47 5.10 6.72
C LEU A 13 1.16 5.43 5.39
N ARG A 14 1.34 6.71 5.05
CA ARG A 14 2.08 7.15 3.85
C ARG A 14 3.55 6.75 3.92
N GLN A 15 4.17 6.86 5.10
CA GLN A 15 5.53 6.39 5.32
C GLN A 15 5.63 4.87 5.18
N ARG A 16 4.71 4.12 5.78
CA ARG A 16 4.64 2.65 5.62
C ARG A 16 4.47 2.25 4.16
N ARG A 17 3.60 2.93 3.41
CA ARG A 17 3.40 2.71 1.96
C ARG A 17 4.71 2.86 1.18
N MET A 18 5.48 3.91 1.47
CA MET A 18 6.78 4.14 0.84
C MET A 18 7.76 3.01 1.15
N LEU A 19 7.90 2.63 2.43
CA LEU A 19 8.83 1.57 2.85
C LEU A 19 8.48 0.21 2.24
N VAL A 20 7.19 -0.15 2.21
CA VAL A 20 6.72 -1.41 1.61
C VAL A 20 6.99 -1.43 0.10
N ARG A 21 6.79 -0.31 -0.61
CA ARG A 21 7.12 -0.21 -2.04
C ARG A 21 8.60 -0.43 -2.31
N LEU A 22 9.48 0.24 -1.56
CA LEU A 22 10.92 0.08 -1.71
C LEU A 22 11.35 -1.37 -1.49
N LEU A 23 10.86 -2.00 -0.41
CA LEU A 23 11.16 -3.40 -0.13
C LEU A 23 10.65 -4.32 -1.25
N ARG A 24 9.45 -4.06 -1.77
CA ARG A 24 8.87 -4.83 -2.88
C ARG A 24 9.70 -4.73 -4.14
N ASP A 25 10.13 -3.53 -4.49
CA ASP A 25 10.97 -3.30 -5.68
C ASP A 25 12.35 -3.96 -5.54
N ASP A 26 12.95 -3.93 -4.34
CA ASP A 26 14.20 -4.64 -4.05
C ASP A 26 14.06 -6.16 -4.18
N VAL A 27 12.97 -6.73 -3.66
CA VAL A 27 12.67 -8.17 -3.76
C VAL A 27 12.43 -8.59 -5.20
N ASP A 28 11.65 -7.82 -5.97
CA ASP A 28 11.39 -8.10 -7.38
C ASP A 28 12.67 -8.01 -8.21
N MET A 29 13.52 -7.00 -7.95
CA MET A 29 14.82 -6.88 -8.59
C MET A 29 15.74 -8.07 -8.27
N ALA A 30 15.75 -8.52 -7.01
CA ALA A 30 16.52 -9.70 -6.61
C ALA A 30 16.03 -10.97 -7.32
N ALA A 31 14.72 -11.17 -7.42
CA ALA A 31 14.13 -12.29 -8.17
C ALA A 31 14.50 -12.23 -9.66
N GLY A 32 14.42 -11.04 -10.27
CA GLY A 32 14.80 -10.80 -11.66
C GLY A 32 16.26 -11.18 -11.92
N ARG A 33 17.19 -10.73 -11.07
CA ARG A 33 18.63 -11.03 -11.17
C ARG A 33 18.93 -12.52 -11.12
N LEU A 34 18.21 -13.30 -10.32
CA LEU A 34 18.36 -14.76 -10.27
C LEU A 34 17.91 -15.46 -11.56
N THR A 35 17.08 -14.80 -12.38
CA THR A 35 16.53 -15.37 -13.63
C THR A 35 17.10 -14.75 -14.90
N ALA A 36 17.93 -13.69 -14.79
CA ALA A 36 18.43 -12.93 -15.93
C ALA A 36 19.52 -13.64 -16.76
N GLY A 37 19.99 -14.81 -16.33
CA GLY A 37 20.93 -15.63 -17.11
C GLY A 37 20.23 -16.87 -17.66
N ASP A 38 19.95 -16.90 -18.96
CA ASP A 38 19.55 -18.13 -19.64
C ASP A 38 20.76 -19.06 -19.74
N LEU A 39 20.90 -19.94 -18.76
CA LEU A 39 21.91 -20.98 -18.73
C LEU A 39 21.30 -22.36 -19.00
N THR A 40 20.03 -22.38 -19.38
CA THR A 40 19.24 -23.58 -19.65
C THR A 40 19.93 -24.38 -20.77
N GLY A 41 20.39 -25.58 -20.44
CA GLY A 41 21.10 -26.48 -21.37
C GLY A 41 22.61 -26.28 -21.50
N SER A 42 23.19 -25.22 -20.92
CA SER A 42 24.66 -25.04 -20.88
C SER A 42 25.34 -25.87 -19.77
N TRP A 43 24.54 -26.36 -18.82
CA TRP A 43 25.00 -27.02 -17.60
C TRP A 43 25.03 -28.53 -17.74
N ARG A 44 26.23 -29.10 -17.63
CA ARG A 44 26.51 -30.51 -17.95
C ARG A 44 26.67 -31.37 -16.72
N SER A 45 27.17 -30.82 -15.61
CA SER A 45 27.35 -31.58 -14.37
C SER A 45 26.08 -31.60 -13.51
N GLU A 46 25.97 -32.61 -12.65
CA GLU A 46 24.88 -32.70 -11.68
C GLU A 46 24.89 -31.55 -10.69
N ALA A 47 26.08 -31.14 -10.22
CA ALA A 47 26.25 -30.00 -9.32
C ALA A 47 25.70 -28.70 -9.94
N GLN A 48 25.97 -28.46 -11.23
CA GLN A 48 25.43 -27.30 -11.94
C GLN A 48 23.90 -27.37 -12.01
N ARG A 49 23.33 -28.50 -12.46
CA ARG A 49 21.87 -28.65 -12.54
C ARG A 49 21.18 -28.49 -11.18
N ASN A 50 21.79 -28.96 -10.10
CA ASN A 50 21.24 -28.77 -8.75
C ASN A 50 21.25 -27.30 -8.32
N TYR A 51 22.33 -26.59 -8.60
CA TYR A 51 22.40 -25.14 -8.38
C TYR A 51 21.30 -24.38 -9.16
N ASP A 52 20.89 -24.87 -10.33
CA ASP A 52 19.88 -24.18 -11.18
C ASP A 52 18.52 -24.25 -10.56
N ARG A 53 18.24 -25.45 -10.03
CA ARG A 53 17.02 -25.74 -9.32
C ARG A 53 16.92 -24.86 -8.08
N GLN A 54 17.97 -24.84 -7.26
CA GLN A 54 18.02 -23.98 -6.06
C GLN A 54 17.86 -22.50 -6.40
N ARG A 55 18.53 -22.02 -7.47
CA ARG A 55 18.40 -20.64 -7.93
C ARG A 55 16.98 -20.33 -8.39
N SER A 56 16.35 -21.25 -9.11
CA SER A 56 14.97 -21.13 -9.60
C SER A 56 13.94 -21.17 -8.48
N ASP A 57 14.13 -22.07 -7.50
CA ASP A 57 13.30 -22.18 -6.31
C ASP A 57 13.33 -20.88 -5.50
N LEU A 58 14.54 -20.34 -5.26
CA LEU A 58 14.72 -19.07 -4.57
C LEU A 58 14.08 -17.90 -5.34
N ALA A 59 14.24 -17.84 -6.66
CA ALA A 59 13.58 -16.82 -7.47
C ALA A 59 12.05 -16.91 -7.36
N GLY A 60 11.50 -18.14 -7.32
CA GLY A 60 10.09 -18.40 -7.08
C GLY A 60 9.63 -17.92 -5.70
N GLU A 61 10.40 -18.17 -4.66
CA GLU A 61 10.13 -17.69 -3.30
C GLU A 61 10.12 -16.15 -3.23
N LEU A 62 11.10 -15.49 -3.84
CA LEU A 62 11.16 -14.03 -3.88
C LEU A 62 9.96 -13.43 -4.63
N ARG A 63 9.54 -14.02 -5.75
CA ARG A 63 8.32 -13.57 -6.46
C ARG A 63 7.06 -13.74 -5.62
N ARG A 64 6.95 -14.83 -4.85
CA ARG A 64 5.85 -15.01 -3.89
C ARG A 64 5.88 -13.95 -2.80
N ALA A 65 7.07 -13.63 -2.27
CA ALA A 65 7.24 -12.57 -1.28
C ALA A 65 6.86 -11.19 -1.85
N ALA A 66 7.25 -10.87 -3.09
CA ALA A 66 6.83 -9.66 -3.78
C ALA A 66 5.29 -9.57 -3.90
N GLY A 67 4.63 -10.69 -4.22
CA GLY A 67 3.16 -10.76 -4.24
C GLY A 67 2.50 -10.49 -2.89
N LEU A 68 3.08 -10.97 -1.78
CA LEU A 68 2.60 -10.65 -0.43
C LEU A 68 2.80 -9.17 -0.09
N LEU A 69 3.89 -8.56 -0.54
CA LEU A 69 4.14 -7.13 -0.37
C LEU A 69 3.17 -6.28 -1.19
N ASP A 70 2.82 -6.71 -2.41
CA ASP A 70 1.78 -6.06 -3.24
C ASP A 70 0.40 -6.12 -2.58
N ALA A 71 0.05 -7.25 -1.93
CA ALA A 71 -1.17 -7.37 -1.14
C ALA A 71 -1.17 -6.42 0.06
N ALA A 72 -0.07 -6.40 0.84
CA ALA A 72 0.07 -5.48 1.97
C ALA A 72 0.02 -4.00 1.53
N LEU A 73 0.60 -3.68 0.38
CA LEU A 73 0.55 -2.34 -0.20
C LEU A 73 -0.89 -1.93 -0.55
N THR A 74 -1.68 -2.86 -1.08
CA THR A 74 -3.10 -2.65 -1.37
C THR A 74 -3.88 -2.33 -0.10
N GLU A 75 -3.65 -3.08 0.98
CA GLU A 75 -4.29 -2.82 2.28
C GLU A 75 -3.90 -1.45 2.86
N VAL A 76 -2.63 -1.06 2.76
CA VAL A 76 -2.17 0.26 3.23
C VAL A 76 -2.81 1.38 2.41
N VAL A 77 -2.92 1.24 1.09
CA VAL A 77 -3.61 2.23 0.24
C VAL A 77 -5.08 2.36 0.66
N ALA A 78 -5.78 1.24 0.83
CA ALA A 78 -7.18 1.26 1.28
C ALA A 78 -7.33 1.95 2.64
N ALA A 79 -6.42 1.71 3.60
CA ALA A 79 -6.45 2.37 4.90
C ALA A 79 -6.19 3.89 4.81
N ILE A 80 -5.33 4.34 3.90
CA ILE A 80 -5.11 5.76 3.63
C ILE A 80 -6.38 6.40 3.07
N ASP A 81 -7.03 5.75 2.11
CA ASP A 81 -8.24 6.28 1.47
C ASP A 81 -9.38 6.41 2.48
N GLN A 82 -9.58 5.39 3.32
CA GLN A 82 -10.56 5.41 4.42
C GLN A 82 -10.26 6.53 5.43
N GLY A 83 -9.00 6.65 5.86
CA GLY A 83 -8.60 7.71 6.79
C GLY A 83 -8.72 9.11 6.20
N GLY A 84 -8.46 9.25 4.89
CA GLY A 84 -8.62 10.50 4.16
C GLY A 84 -10.08 10.92 4.06
N ALA A 85 -10.98 9.98 3.77
CA ALA A 85 -12.42 10.22 3.78
C ALA A 85 -12.92 10.65 5.16
N ALA A 86 -12.48 9.97 6.23
CA ALA A 86 -12.82 10.33 7.60
C ALA A 86 -12.32 11.73 7.98
N LEU A 87 -11.13 12.13 7.52
CA LEU A 87 -10.59 13.46 7.79
C LEU A 87 -11.36 14.54 7.02
N ALA A 88 -11.75 14.26 5.77
CA ALA A 88 -12.57 15.15 4.98
C ALA A 88 -13.94 15.37 5.61
N GLU A 89 -14.60 14.30 6.08
CA GLU A 89 -15.87 14.35 6.79
C GLU A 89 -15.74 15.17 8.09
N ALA A 90 -14.70 14.91 8.89
CA ALA A 90 -14.46 15.64 10.12
C ALA A 90 -14.19 17.13 9.90
N ARG A 91 -13.62 17.51 8.75
CA ARG A 91 -13.33 18.91 8.36
C ARG A 91 -14.51 19.58 7.65
N ALA A 92 -15.56 18.84 7.29
CA ALA A 92 -16.70 19.41 6.61
C ALA A 92 -17.42 20.40 7.54
N PRO A 93 -17.72 21.63 7.08
CA PRO A 93 -18.51 22.56 7.87
C PRO A 93 -19.92 22.00 8.08
N VAL A 94 -20.42 22.09 9.32
CA VAL A 94 -21.83 21.76 9.62
C VAL A 94 -22.72 22.67 8.78
N PRO A 95 -23.71 22.13 8.03
CA PRO A 95 -24.66 22.98 7.33
C PRO A 95 -25.39 23.83 8.37
N THR A 96 -25.12 25.13 8.38
CA THR A 96 -25.88 26.09 9.16
C THR A 96 -27.30 26.05 8.63
N LEU A 97 -28.21 25.39 9.36
CA LEU A 97 -29.65 25.54 9.13
C LEU A 97 -29.95 27.04 9.19
N ALA A 98 -30.35 27.60 8.05
CA ALA A 98 -30.74 29.00 7.98
C ALA A 98 -31.77 29.27 9.09
N PRO A 99 -31.64 30.38 9.86
CA PRO A 99 -32.64 30.71 10.86
C PRO A 99 -34.01 30.76 10.18
N GLY A 100 -34.92 29.89 10.63
CA GLY A 100 -36.27 29.80 10.10
C GLY A 100 -36.96 31.17 10.13
N PRO A 101 -37.89 31.44 9.19
CA PRO A 101 -38.50 32.76 9.06
C PRO A 101 -39.10 33.19 10.39
N ALA A 102 -38.72 34.40 10.85
CA ALA A 102 -39.21 34.99 12.08
C ALA A 102 -40.76 35.06 12.06
N PRO A 103 -41.45 34.72 13.16
CA PRO A 103 -42.90 34.77 13.19
C PRO A 103 -43.39 36.20 12.96
N ALA A 104 -44.34 36.35 12.03
CA ALA A 104 -44.93 37.63 11.68
C ALA A 104 -45.50 38.31 12.93
N ARG A 105 -44.96 39.48 13.28
CA ARG A 105 -45.49 40.34 14.34
C ARG A 105 -46.86 40.85 13.89
N ALA A 106 -47.93 40.33 14.50
CA ALA A 106 -49.27 40.87 14.34
C ALA A 106 -49.32 42.28 14.91
N VAL A 107 -49.45 43.28 14.04
CA VAL A 107 -49.79 44.65 14.42
C VAL A 107 -51.30 44.71 14.63
N ARG A 108 -51.70 45.12 15.83
CA ARG A 108 -53.09 45.42 16.18
C ARG A 108 -53.49 46.80 15.69
#